data_AF-A0A257RS08-F1
#
_entry.id   AF-A0A257RS08-F1
#
_cell.length_a   1.000
_cell.length_b   1.000
_cell.length_c   1.000
_cell.angle_alpha   90.00
_cell.angle_beta   90.00
_cell.angle_gamma   90.00
#
_symmetry.space_group_name_H-M   'P 1'
#
loop_
_entity.id
_entity.type
_entity.pdbx_description
1 polymer ?
#
loop_
_entity_poly.entity_id
_entity_poly.type
_entity_poly.pdbx_seq_one_letter_code
_entity_poly.pdbx_strand_id
1 'polypeptide(L)'
;ELEPPSVRRCANRCEFCFIEGLPRGLRKPLYVRDDDYRLSFAYGNFATLSNLKDRDVARILEYRLSPLYVSVHATPWEARKVLLNNPRVPNIVDQLTRLAAGGIQFHTQMVIVPGLNDRAVLDQSLADLWALGDAVLSVAVVPVGLTQFSHLYTGNPMDAAMTGALLDQLAPWAERGGAERGDPWVYGSDELYLLAGRPLPGPEHYGDYVQIENGVGAVTALRERVREGLDALPRLDGRRVGVVTGVSMGALMPELLDRIAERTGAALELIVVENSLFGPTTTTAGLLVGADIRRALAGRADLDLALIPAETINDHGVFLDDERFVALREELPMPVYP
;
A
#
# COMPACT_ATOMS: atom_id res chain seq x y z
N GLU A 1 1.03 -14.67 -32.31
CA GLU A 1 1.20 -14.23 -30.92
C GLU A 1 0.08 -14.80 -30.08
N LEU A 2 0.37 -15.33 -28.90
CA LEU A 2 -0.67 -15.66 -27.93
C LEU A 2 -1.23 -14.33 -27.42
N GLU A 3 -2.53 -14.10 -27.57
CA GLU A 3 -3.17 -12.94 -26.95
C GLU A 3 -2.82 -12.92 -25.46
N PRO A 4 -2.44 -11.76 -24.90
CA PRO A 4 -2.21 -11.64 -23.46
C PRO A 4 -3.46 -12.15 -22.73
N PRO A 5 -3.31 -13.03 -21.72
CA PRO A 5 -4.45 -13.56 -21.00
C PRO A 5 -5.28 -12.40 -20.44
N SER A 6 -6.59 -12.44 -20.66
CA SER A 6 -7.49 -11.46 -20.06
C SER A 6 -7.40 -11.52 -18.53
N VAL A 7 -7.17 -10.37 -17.91
CA VAL A 7 -7.15 -10.21 -16.45
C VAL A 7 -8.55 -10.47 -15.91
N ARG A 8 -8.66 -11.35 -14.92
CA ARG A 8 -9.93 -11.57 -14.24
C ARG A 8 -10.33 -10.34 -13.45
N ARG A 9 -11.56 -9.90 -13.67
CA ARG A 9 -12.07 -8.69 -13.03
C ARG A 9 -12.80 -9.02 -11.75
N CYS A 10 -12.51 -8.26 -10.70
CA CYS A 10 -13.26 -8.27 -9.46
C CYS A 10 -14.73 -7.91 -9.72
N ALA A 11 -15.65 -8.72 -9.18
CA ALA A 11 -17.09 -8.47 -9.22
C ALA A 11 -17.62 -7.73 -7.97
N ASN A 12 -16.79 -7.54 -6.95
CA ASN A 12 -17.17 -6.87 -5.70
C ASN A 12 -17.41 -5.36 -5.95
N ARG A 13 -18.14 -4.72 -5.05
CA ARG A 13 -18.49 -3.29 -5.09
C ARG A 13 -18.23 -2.65 -3.73
N CYS A 14 -17.05 -2.95 -3.17
CA CYS A 14 -16.65 -2.50 -1.85
C CYS A 14 -16.74 -0.97 -1.79
N GLU A 15 -17.32 -0.43 -0.73
CA GLU A 15 -17.44 1.03 -0.57
C GLU A 15 -16.08 1.73 -0.45
N PHE A 16 -15.04 0.97 -0.09
CA PHE A 16 -13.64 1.41 0.01
C PHE A 16 -12.81 1.04 -1.23
N CYS A 17 -13.41 0.64 -2.34
CA CYS A 17 -12.67 0.25 -3.53
C CYS A 17 -11.98 1.46 -4.18
N PHE A 18 -10.65 1.51 -4.08
CA PHE A 18 -9.84 2.57 -4.68
C PHE A 18 -10.09 2.74 -6.19
N ILE A 19 -10.22 1.62 -6.92
CA ILE A 19 -10.43 1.62 -8.37
C ILE A 19 -11.81 2.18 -8.77
N GLU A 20 -12.85 1.94 -7.97
CA GLU A 20 -14.17 2.56 -8.20
C GLU A 20 -14.17 4.05 -7.88
N GLY A 21 -13.30 4.48 -6.96
CA GLY A 21 -13.05 5.89 -6.65
C GLY A 21 -12.16 6.62 -7.65
N LEU A 22 -11.67 5.99 -8.73
CA LEU A 22 -10.83 6.71 -9.69
C LEU A 22 -11.62 7.78 -10.46
N PRO A 23 -11.07 8.98 -10.69
CA PRO A 23 -11.71 9.99 -11.53
C PRO A 23 -11.85 9.48 -12.96
N ARG A 24 -12.83 9.98 -13.71
CA ARG A 24 -13.03 9.62 -15.12
C ARG A 24 -11.95 10.24 -16.01
N GLY A 25 -11.57 9.54 -17.08
CA GLY A 25 -10.65 10.05 -18.10
C GLY A 25 -9.20 9.57 -17.98
N LEU A 26 -8.88 8.72 -17.00
CA LEU A 26 -7.58 8.08 -16.87
C LEU A 26 -7.37 6.96 -17.91
N ARG A 27 -6.14 6.49 -18.07
CA ARG A 27 -5.82 5.36 -18.95
C ARG A 27 -6.60 4.10 -18.57
N LYS A 28 -7.09 3.39 -19.59
CA LYS A 28 -7.94 2.19 -19.44
C LYS A 28 -7.40 1.12 -18.47
N PRO A 29 -6.09 0.81 -18.42
CA PRO A 29 -5.57 -0.19 -17.50
C PRO A 29 -5.78 0.15 -16.02
N LEU A 30 -5.81 1.43 -15.63
CA LEU A 30 -6.01 1.83 -14.23
C LEU A 30 -7.41 1.49 -13.71
N TYR A 31 -8.41 1.36 -14.59
CA TYR A 31 -9.77 0.96 -14.18
C TYR A 31 -9.96 -0.56 -14.11
N VAL A 32 -8.92 -1.35 -14.35
CA VAL A 32 -9.02 -2.81 -14.24
C VAL A 32 -8.98 -3.18 -12.77
N ARG A 33 -10.16 -3.55 -12.23
CA ARG A 33 -10.25 -4.17 -10.89
C ARG A 33 -9.74 -5.61 -10.99
N ASP A 34 -8.51 -5.86 -10.59
CA ASP A 34 -7.93 -7.21 -10.60
C ASP A 34 -8.49 -8.08 -9.45
N ASP A 35 -8.71 -9.35 -9.72
CA ASP A 35 -9.04 -10.41 -8.75
C ASP A 35 -8.46 -11.76 -9.24
N ASP A 36 -7.37 -11.69 -9.99
CA ASP A 36 -6.75 -12.83 -10.67
C ASP A 36 -5.71 -13.50 -9.77
N TYR A 37 -5.99 -14.74 -9.36
CA TYR A 37 -5.05 -15.53 -8.56
C TYR A 37 -3.69 -15.76 -9.25
N ARG A 38 -3.63 -15.65 -10.59
CA ARG A 38 -2.36 -15.78 -11.33
C ARG A 38 -1.46 -14.57 -11.11
N LEU A 39 -2.06 -13.38 -11.10
CA LEU A 39 -1.34 -12.14 -10.83
C LEU A 39 -1.01 -12.02 -9.34
N SER A 40 -1.88 -12.54 -8.48
CA SER A 40 -1.59 -12.68 -7.06
C SER A 40 -0.33 -13.49 -6.78
N PHE A 41 -0.20 -14.67 -7.38
CA PHE A 41 1.01 -15.48 -7.27
C PHE A 41 2.23 -14.84 -7.95
N ALA A 42 2.07 -14.28 -9.15
CA ALA A 42 3.20 -13.82 -9.94
C ALA A 42 3.77 -12.45 -9.52
N TYR A 43 2.92 -11.58 -8.97
CA TYR A 43 3.24 -10.17 -8.75
C TYR A 43 2.82 -9.64 -7.38
N GLY A 44 2.33 -10.47 -6.46
CA GLY A 44 1.91 -9.99 -5.14
C GLY A 44 0.53 -9.35 -5.10
N ASN A 45 -0.18 -9.25 -6.23
CA ASN A 45 -1.48 -8.59 -6.29
C ASN A 45 -2.51 -9.24 -5.34
N PHE A 46 -3.11 -8.45 -4.47
CA PHE A 46 -4.11 -8.97 -3.55
C PHE A 46 -5.43 -9.30 -4.25
N ALA A 47 -5.82 -10.57 -4.21
CA ALA A 47 -7.09 -11.06 -4.72
C ALA A 47 -8.07 -11.34 -3.58
N THR A 48 -9.35 -11.03 -3.78
CA THR A 48 -10.42 -11.34 -2.82
C THR A 48 -10.88 -12.79 -2.89
N LEU A 49 -10.49 -13.51 -3.94
CA LEU A 49 -10.92 -14.89 -4.23
C LEU A 49 -12.45 -15.04 -4.39
N SER A 50 -13.18 -13.94 -4.54
CA SER A 50 -14.65 -13.96 -4.58
C SER A 50 -15.20 -14.61 -5.85
N ASN A 51 -14.39 -14.68 -6.90
CA ASN A 51 -14.78 -15.19 -8.22
C ASN A 51 -14.10 -16.51 -8.61
N LEU A 52 -13.53 -17.24 -7.63
CA LEU A 52 -12.94 -18.55 -7.89
C LEU A 52 -14.02 -19.60 -8.20
N LYS A 53 -13.83 -20.32 -9.31
CA LYS A 53 -14.63 -21.51 -9.65
C LYS A 53 -13.87 -22.77 -9.21
N ASP A 54 -14.55 -23.92 -9.12
CA ASP A 54 -13.88 -25.18 -8.73
C ASP A 54 -12.70 -25.56 -9.63
N ARG A 55 -12.79 -25.28 -10.93
CA ARG A 55 -11.68 -25.47 -11.88
C ARG A 55 -10.46 -24.59 -11.56
N ASP A 56 -10.69 -23.42 -10.97
CA ASP A 56 -9.63 -22.48 -10.62
C ASP A 56 -8.94 -22.94 -9.34
N VAL A 57 -9.72 -23.39 -8.36
CA VAL A 57 -9.20 -24.05 -7.15
C VAL A 57 -8.38 -25.28 -7.53
N ALA A 58 -8.89 -26.13 -8.43
CA ALA A 58 -8.16 -27.31 -8.91
C ALA A 58 -6.82 -26.93 -9.54
N ARG A 59 -6.77 -25.87 -10.35
CA ARG A 59 -5.52 -25.38 -10.96
C ARG A 59 -4.54 -24.81 -9.94
N ILE A 60 -5.02 -24.03 -8.97
CA ILE A 60 -4.17 -23.52 -7.89
C ILE A 60 -3.47 -24.69 -7.17
N LEU A 61 -4.23 -25.74 -6.88
CA LEU A 61 -3.72 -26.94 -6.22
C LEU A 61 -2.79 -27.78 -7.10
N GLU A 62 -3.19 -28.01 -8.36
CA GLU A 62 -2.41 -28.78 -9.34
C GLU A 62 -1.03 -28.16 -9.58
N TYR A 63 -0.98 -26.84 -9.75
CA TYR A 63 0.25 -26.09 -10.00
C TYR A 63 0.94 -25.59 -8.73
N ARG A 64 0.36 -25.83 -7.55
CA ARG A 64 0.83 -25.33 -6.25
C ARG A 64 1.19 -23.83 -6.27
N LEU A 65 0.25 -23.01 -6.74
CA LEU A 65 0.44 -21.55 -6.80
C LEU A 65 0.46 -20.98 -5.38
N SER A 66 1.66 -20.78 -4.84
CA SER A 66 1.89 -20.41 -3.43
C SER A 66 3.17 -19.57 -3.29
N PRO A 67 3.19 -18.55 -2.42
CA PRO A 67 2.06 -18.04 -1.64
C PRO A 67 1.05 -17.27 -2.51
N LEU A 68 -0.20 -17.17 -2.05
CA LEU A 68 -1.21 -16.28 -2.62
C LEU A 68 -1.40 -15.05 -1.72
N TYR A 69 -1.64 -13.90 -2.34
CA TYR A 69 -1.89 -12.64 -1.67
C TYR A 69 -3.40 -12.38 -1.64
N VAL A 70 -4.00 -12.41 -0.45
CA VAL A 70 -5.46 -12.51 -0.27
C VAL A 70 -6.03 -11.34 0.53
N SER A 71 -6.91 -10.57 -0.10
CA SER A 71 -7.72 -9.57 0.60
C SER A 71 -8.89 -10.24 1.31
N VAL A 72 -8.68 -10.58 2.59
CA VAL A 72 -9.67 -11.26 3.44
C VAL A 72 -10.77 -10.28 3.85
N HIS A 73 -10.37 -9.08 4.30
CA HIS A 73 -11.17 -8.03 4.94
C HIS A 73 -11.90 -8.43 6.22
N ALA A 74 -12.57 -9.59 6.25
CA ALA A 74 -13.19 -10.16 7.44
C ALA A 74 -13.40 -11.67 7.25
N THR A 75 -13.23 -12.46 8.30
CA THR A 75 -13.61 -13.88 8.28
C THR A 75 -15.07 -14.14 8.64
N PRO A 76 -15.74 -13.36 9.51
CA PRO A 76 -17.18 -13.52 9.73
C PRO A 76 -17.93 -13.26 8.42
N TRP A 77 -18.65 -14.27 7.95
CA TRP A 77 -19.17 -14.28 6.58
C TRP A 77 -20.15 -13.14 6.31
N GLU A 78 -20.99 -12.79 7.27
CA GLU A 78 -21.95 -11.68 7.12
C GLU A 78 -21.23 -10.32 7.04
N ALA A 79 -20.23 -10.07 7.88
CA ALA A 79 -19.41 -8.86 7.79
C ALA A 79 -18.71 -8.76 6.42
N ARG A 80 -18.17 -9.88 5.94
CA ARG A 80 -17.50 -9.95 4.64
C ARG A 80 -18.43 -9.65 3.46
N LYS A 81 -19.68 -10.16 3.49
CA LYS A 81 -20.70 -9.85 2.48
C LYS A 81 -20.99 -8.36 2.40
N VAL A 82 -21.10 -7.70 3.55
CA VAL A 82 -21.33 -6.25 3.65
C VAL A 82 -20.14 -5.48 3.11
N LEU A 83 -18.92 -5.76 3.62
CA LEU A 83 -17.69 -5.08 3.19
C LEU A 83 -17.46 -5.15 1.67
N LEU A 84 -17.67 -6.33 1.07
CA LEU A 84 -17.47 -6.54 -0.35
C LEU A 84 -18.67 -6.10 -1.21
N ASN A 85 -19.77 -5.71 -0.57
CA ASN A 85 -21.06 -5.47 -1.20
C ASN A 85 -21.42 -6.60 -2.18
N ASN A 86 -21.25 -7.85 -1.71
CA ASN A 86 -21.41 -9.05 -2.52
C ASN A 86 -22.08 -10.16 -1.69
N PRO A 87 -23.43 -10.30 -1.76
CA PRO A 87 -24.15 -11.30 -0.96
C PRO A 87 -23.86 -12.75 -1.38
N ARG A 88 -23.26 -12.96 -2.56
CA ARG A 88 -22.92 -14.28 -3.10
C ARG A 88 -21.46 -14.66 -2.85
N VAL A 89 -20.69 -13.83 -2.15
CA VAL A 89 -19.28 -14.15 -1.90
C VAL A 89 -19.17 -15.45 -1.10
N PRO A 90 -18.28 -16.38 -1.47
CA PRO A 90 -18.02 -17.57 -0.67
C PRO A 90 -17.48 -17.24 0.72
N ASN A 91 -17.63 -18.18 1.65
CA ASN A 91 -16.98 -18.10 2.95
C ASN A 91 -15.45 -18.22 2.76
N ILE A 92 -14.72 -17.21 3.22
CA ILE A 92 -13.26 -17.14 3.02
C ILE A 92 -12.52 -18.19 3.84
N VAL A 93 -12.99 -18.52 5.04
CA VAL A 93 -12.34 -19.52 5.90
C VAL A 93 -12.42 -20.89 5.24
N ASP A 94 -13.56 -21.24 4.65
CA ASP A 94 -13.72 -22.50 3.91
C ASP A 94 -12.79 -22.55 2.69
N GLN A 95 -12.66 -21.44 1.95
CA GLN A 95 -11.75 -21.34 0.81
C GLN A 95 -10.28 -21.51 1.23
N LEU A 96 -9.85 -20.76 2.24
CA LEU A 96 -8.47 -20.82 2.76
C LEU A 96 -8.17 -22.20 3.34
N THR A 97 -9.10 -22.80 4.09
CA THR A 97 -8.95 -24.15 4.64
C THR A 97 -8.74 -25.20 3.53
N ARG A 98 -9.57 -25.15 2.48
CA ARG A 98 -9.46 -26.07 1.33
C ARG A 98 -8.13 -25.93 0.61
N LEU A 99 -7.65 -24.70 0.43
CA LEU A 99 -6.39 -24.41 -0.25
C LEU A 99 -5.18 -24.77 0.64
N ALA A 100 -5.24 -24.48 1.94
CA ALA A 100 -4.24 -24.84 2.95
C ALA A 100 -4.05 -26.36 3.04
N ALA A 101 -5.16 -27.13 3.02
CA ALA A 101 -5.10 -28.59 2.99
C ALA A 101 -4.38 -29.15 1.75
N GLY A 102 -4.32 -28.38 0.67
CA GLY A 102 -3.56 -28.69 -0.54
C GLY A 102 -2.14 -28.13 -0.55
N GLY A 103 -1.66 -27.54 0.56
CA GLY A 103 -0.30 -27.02 0.70
C GLY A 103 -0.09 -25.59 0.19
N ILE A 104 -1.16 -24.81 0.02
CA ILE A 104 -1.07 -23.41 -0.39
C ILE A 104 -0.92 -22.51 0.84
N GLN A 105 0.00 -21.55 0.77
CA GLN A 105 0.25 -20.56 1.80
C GLN A 105 -0.27 -19.17 1.37
N PHE A 106 -0.45 -18.27 2.35
CA PHE A 106 -1.10 -16.98 2.14
C PHE A 106 -0.39 -15.82 2.84
N HIS A 107 -0.24 -14.72 2.12
CA HIS A 107 -0.14 -13.40 2.71
C HIS A 107 -1.54 -12.78 2.68
N THR A 108 -2.06 -12.35 3.82
CA THR A 108 -3.43 -11.85 3.92
C THR A 108 -3.45 -10.36 4.23
N GLN A 109 -4.54 -9.69 3.85
CA GLN A 109 -4.74 -8.27 4.09
C GLN A 109 -6.18 -8.01 4.54
N MET A 110 -6.34 -7.08 5.48
CA MET A 110 -7.61 -6.54 5.92
C MET A 110 -7.58 -5.01 5.91
N VAL A 111 -8.43 -4.42 5.06
CA VAL A 111 -8.79 -3.00 5.14
C VAL A 111 -9.83 -2.83 6.25
N ILE A 112 -9.51 -2.09 7.29
CA ILE A 112 -10.39 -1.86 8.45
C ILE A 112 -11.30 -0.67 8.19
N VAL A 113 -12.59 -0.94 8.27
CA VAL A 113 -13.69 0.01 8.15
C VAL A 113 -14.38 0.12 9.51
N PRO A 114 -14.32 1.27 10.19
CA PRO A 114 -14.93 1.47 11.50
C PRO A 114 -16.40 1.05 11.54
N GLY A 115 -16.76 0.22 12.52
CA GLY A 115 -18.12 -0.27 12.73
C GLY A 115 -18.52 -1.48 11.88
N LEU A 116 -17.70 -1.91 10.91
CA LEU A 116 -17.98 -3.08 10.08
C LEU A 116 -17.07 -4.27 10.40
N ASN A 117 -15.77 -4.05 10.51
CA ASN A 117 -14.78 -5.11 10.73
C ASN A 117 -13.67 -4.75 11.72
N ASP A 118 -13.91 -3.80 12.61
CA ASP A 118 -13.08 -3.52 13.78
C ASP A 118 -13.51 -4.37 15.00
N ARG A 119 -12.78 -4.27 16.11
CA ARG A 119 -13.13 -4.85 17.42
C ARG A 119 -13.40 -6.36 17.32
N ALA A 120 -14.59 -6.83 17.74
CA ALA A 120 -14.90 -8.25 17.80
C ALA A 120 -14.80 -8.98 16.45
N VAL A 121 -15.10 -8.29 15.34
CA VAL A 121 -14.96 -8.88 14.00
C VAL A 121 -13.49 -9.07 13.64
N LEU A 122 -12.63 -8.13 14.03
CA LEU A 122 -11.19 -8.25 13.85
C LEU A 122 -10.60 -9.33 14.75
N ASP A 123 -11.02 -9.42 16.02
CA ASP A 123 -10.59 -10.49 16.94
C ASP A 123 -10.90 -11.87 16.37
N GLN A 124 -12.12 -12.05 15.89
CA GLN A 124 -12.52 -13.30 15.26
C GLN A 124 -11.71 -13.56 13.97
N SER A 125 -11.46 -12.53 13.17
CA SER A 125 -10.68 -12.66 11.94
C SER A 125 -9.24 -13.07 12.20
N LEU A 126 -8.58 -12.48 13.18
CA LEU A 126 -7.23 -12.85 13.58
C LEU A 126 -7.20 -14.27 14.16
N ALA A 127 -8.18 -14.65 14.99
CA ALA A 127 -8.27 -16.00 15.53
C ALA A 127 -8.49 -17.07 14.44
N ASP A 128 -9.40 -16.83 13.50
CA ASP A 128 -9.68 -17.75 12.38
C ASP A 128 -8.46 -17.90 11.48
N LEU A 129 -7.77 -16.80 11.15
CA LEU A 129 -6.54 -16.84 10.35
C LEU A 129 -5.39 -17.51 11.09
N TRP A 130 -5.27 -17.29 12.40
CA TRP A 130 -4.26 -17.95 13.23
C TRP A 130 -4.48 -19.47 13.29
N ALA A 131 -5.74 -19.91 13.37
CA ALA A 131 -6.11 -21.32 13.43
C ALA A 131 -5.74 -22.10 12.15
N LEU A 132 -5.49 -21.41 11.03
CA LEU A 132 -4.95 -22.01 9.81
C LEU A 132 -3.44 -22.34 9.89
N GLY A 133 -2.79 -22.01 11.01
CA GLY A 133 -1.40 -22.36 11.29
C GLY A 133 -0.41 -21.75 10.29
N ASP A 134 0.54 -22.55 9.83
CA ASP A 134 1.63 -22.15 8.92
C ASP A 134 1.17 -21.87 7.49
N ALA A 135 -0.11 -22.09 7.19
CA ALA A 135 -0.69 -21.70 5.90
C ALA A 135 -0.83 -20.17 5.79
N VAL A 136 -1.05 -19.44 6.89
CA VAL A 136 -1.09 -17.97 6.86
C VAL A 136 0.26 -17.43 7.33
N LEU A 137 1.05 -16.95 6.37
CA LEU A 137 2.40 -16.44 6.58
C LEU A 137 2.38 -15.06 7.26
N SER A 138 1.51 -14.17 6.79
CA SER A 138 1.35 -12.86 7.40
C SER A 138 -0.03 -12.24 7.19
N VAL A 139 -0.33 -11.25 8.02
CA VAL A 139 -1.57 -10.47 8.00
C VAL A 139 -1.23 -8.98 8.00
N ALA A 140 -1.54 -8.28 6.92
CA ALA A 140 -1.49 -6.82 6.89
C ALA A 140 -2.84 -6.23 7.31
N VAL A 141 -2.81 -5.25 8.20
CA VAL A 141 -3.97 -4.50 8.66
C VAL A 141 -3.77 -3.04 8.26
N VAL A 142 -4.67 -2.53 7.41
CA VAL A 142 -4.56 -1.20 6.82
C VAL A 142 -5.83 -0.40 7.09
N PRO A 143 -5.75 0.93 7.25
CA PRO A 143 -6.93 1.74 7.42
C PRO A 143 -7.71 1.86 6.10
N VAL A 144 -9.02 2.12 6.16
CA VAL A 144 -9.77 2.55 4.99
C VAL A 144 -9.21 3.88 4.47
N GLY A 145 -8.65 3.86 3.26
CA GLY A 145 -8.19 5.04 2.55
C GLY A 145 -9.37 5.81 1.96
N LEU A 146 -9.60 7.04 2.42
CA LEU A 146 -10.64 7.92 1.89
C LEU A 146 -10.07 8.80 0.79
N THR A 147 -10.26 8.45 -0.48
CA THR A 147 -10.02 9.39 -1.58
C THR A 147 -11.18 10.39 -1.67
N GLN A 148 -10.97 11.61 -2.18
CA GLN A 148 -12.04 12.62 -2.31
C GLN A 148 -13.17 12.17 -3.24
N PHE A 149 -12.92 11.10 -4.01
CA PHE A 149 -13.83 10.50 -4.95
C PHE A 149 -14.47 9.20 -4.45
N SER A 150 -14.19 8.77 -3.21
CA SER A 150 -14.94 7.69 -2.59
C SER A 150 -16.32 8.21 -2.18
N HIS A 151 -17.21 8.33 -3.17
CA HIS A 151 -18.62 8.69 -2.98
C HIS A 151 -19.45 7.53 -2.42
N LEU A 152 -18.83 6.37 -2.21
CA LEU A 152 -19.46 5.14 -1.72
C LEU A 152 -19.31 4.97 -0.21
N TYR A 153 -18.22 5.46 0.38
CA TYR A 153 -18.04 5.40 1.83
C TYR A 153 -18.70 6.60 2.50
N THR A 154 -19.69 6.31 3.35
CA THR A 154 -20.43 7.33 4.14
C THR A 154 -20.10 7.30 5.62
N GLY A 155 -19.14 6.45 6.03
CA GLY A 155 -18.75 6.29 7.43
C GLY A 155 -17.79 7.38 7.93
N ASN A 156 -17.47 7.30 9.22
CA ASN A 156 -16.55 8.23 9.86
C ASN A 156 -15.09 7.88 9.52
N PRO A 157 -14.22 8.88 9.26
CA PRO A 157 -12.79 8.64 9.17
C PRO A 157 -12.27 8.03 10.49
N MET A 158 -11.18 7.25 10.40
CA MET A 158 -10.48 6.79 11.59
C MET A 158 -9.80 7.96 12.29
N ASP A 159 -10.12 8.15 13.57
CA ASP A 159 -9.40 9.09 14.42
C ASP A 159 -8.22 8.42 15.14
N ALA A 160 -7.39 9.24 15.79
CA ALA A 160 -6.21 8.77 16.51
C ALA A 160 -6.54 7.79 17.64
N ALA A 161 -7.69 7.93 18.30
CA ALA A 161 -8.09 7.06 19.40
C ALA A 161 -8.53 5.69 18.91
N MET A 162 -9.35 5.63 17.85
CA MET A 162 -9.74 4.39 17.18
C MET A 162 -8.51 3.67 16.62
N THR A 163 -7.61 4.42 15.98
CA THR A 163 -6.39 3.86 15.38
C THR A 163 -5.43 3.33 16.45
N GLY A 164 -5.27 4.05 17.56
CA GLY A 164 -4.50 3.59 18.71
C GLY A 164 -5.05 2.29 19.29
N ALA A 165 -6.38 2.22 19.49
CA ALA A 165 -7.03 1.01 19.98
C ALA A 165 -6.89 -0.18 19.01
N LEU A 166 -6.92 0.08 17.70
CA LEU A 166 -6.65 -0.92 16.68
C LEU A 166 -5.22 -1.46 16.81
N LEU A 167 -4.21 -0.60 16.92
CA LEU A 167 -2.82 -1.03 17.12
C LEU A 167 -2.65 -1.83 18.42
N ASP A 168 -3.32 -1.42 19.50
CA ASP A 168 -3.32 -2.16 20.77
C ASP A 168 -3.98 -3.54 20.64
N GLN A 169 -4.99 -3.67 19.77
CA GLN A 169 -5.63 -4.95 19.46
C GLN A 169 -4.69 -5.88 18.66
N LEU A 170 -3.82 -5.33 17.80
CA LEU A 170 -2.85 -6.12 17.03
C LEU A 170 -1.65 -6.57 17.87
N ALA A 171 -1.23 -5.79 18.86
CA ALA A 171 0.01 -6.01 19.60
C ALA A 171 0.14 -7.42 20.24
N PRO A 172 -0.88 -7.99 20.91
CA PRO A 172 -0.76 -9.34 21.48
C PRO A 172 -0.58 -10.42 20.42
N TRP A 173 -1.18 -10.25 19.24
CA TRP A 173 -0.99 -11.16 18.11
C TRP A 173 0.40 -11.00 17.51
N ALA A 174 0.92 -9.77 17.45
CA ALA A 174 2.28 -9.47 17.04
C ALA A 174 3.32 -10.15 17.96
N GLU A 175 3.16 -9.99 19.27
CA GLU A 175 4.02 -10.63 20.27
C GLU A 175 3.94 -12.16 20.20
N ARG A 176 2.72 -12.69 20.05
CA ARG A 176 2.50 -14.13 19.89
C ARG A 176 3.15 -14.68 18.63
N GLY A 177 3.03 -13.98 17.50
CA GLY A 177 3.74 -14.30 16.26
C GLY A 177 5.24 -14.40 16.49
N GLY A 178 5.84 -13.37 17.10
CA GLY A 178 7.27 -13.35 17.37
C GLY A 178 7.72 -14.53 18.25
N ALA A 179 6.94 -14.87 19.29
CA ALA A 179 7.26 -15.94 20.21
C ALA A 179 7.07 -17.36 19.62
N GLU A 180 5.99 -17.59 18.86
CA GLU A 180 5.61 -18.93 18.36
C GLU A 180 6.11 -19.20 16.93
N ARG A 181 6.29 -18.17 16.10
CA ARG A 181 6.63 -18.27 14.66
C ARG A 181 7.94 -17.59 14.28
N GLY A 182 8.56 -16.85 15.19
CA GLY A 182 9.81 -16.12 14.97
C GLY A 182 9.63 -14.69 14.45
N ASP A 183 8.47 -14.36 13.89
CA ASP A 183 8.14 -13.04 13.33
C ASP A 183 6.75 -12.58 13.78
N PRO A 184 6.47 -11.27 13.86
CA PRO A 184 5.22 -10.74 14.41
C PRO A 184 3.92 -11.26 13.77
N TRP A 185 3.93 -11.86 12.58
CA TRP A 185 2.78 -12.45 11.89
C TRP A 185 1.70 -11.45 11.45
N VAL A 186 1.25 -10.55 12.32
CA VAL A 186 0.34 -9.44 12.00
C VAL A 186 1.06 -8.10 12.06
N TYR A 187 0.75 -7.24 11.09
CA TYR A 187 1.40 -5.95 10.91
C TYR A 187 0.36 -4.87 10.62
N GLY A 188 0.46 -3.75 11.33
CA GLY A 188 -0.23 -2.52 10.95
C GLY A 188 0.52 -1.78 9.86
N SER A 189 -0.19 -1.14 8.92
CA SER A 189 0.47 -0.23 7.97
C SER A 189 1.04 1.00 8.68
N ASP A 190 2.01 1.64 8.05
CA ASP A 190 2.66 2.86 8.54
C ASP A 190 1.62 3.97 8.79
N GLU A 191 0.58 4.02 7.97
CA GLU A 191 -0.53 4.97 8.13
C GLU A 191 -1.25 4.83 9.47
N LEU A 192 -1.40 3.62 10.02
CA LEU A 192 -1.99 3.43 11.35
C LEU A 192 -1.13 4.09 12.44
N TYR A 193 0.19 3.94 12.38
CA TYR A 193 1.08 4.55 13.36
C TYR A 193 1.05 6.08 13.25
N LEU A 194 1.03 6.62 12.02
CA LEU A 194 0.95 8.06 11.78
C LEU A 194 -0.38 8.64 12.27
N LEU A 195 -1.51 8.02 11.94
CA LEU A 195 -2.84 8.44 12.40
C LEU A 195 -2.98 8.37 13.92
N ALA A 196 -2.38 7.35 14.55
CA ALA A 196 -2.37 7.21 16.01
C ALA A 196 -1.37 8.15 16.72
N GLY A 197 -0.52 8.87 15.98
CA GLY A 197 0.57 9.67 16.56
C GLY A 197 1.60 8.83 17.32
N ARG A 198 1.80 7.58 16.90
CA ARG A 198 2.75 6.64 17.51
C ARG A 198 4.03 6.55 16.66
N PRO A 199 5.20 6.27 17.27
CA PRO A 199 6.41 6.03 16.51
C PRO A 199 6.26 4.80 15.62
N LEU A 200 6.85 4.87 14.42
CA LEU A 200 6.93 3.72 13.51
C LEU A 200 7.86 2.65 14.11
N PRO A 201 7.51 1.35 13.98
CA PRO A 201 8.40 0.25 14.32
C PRO A 201 9.74 0.29 13.58
N GLY A 202 10.76 -0.31 14.20
CA GLY A 202 12.08 -0.49 13.60
C GLY A 202 12.13 -1.62 12.56
N PRO A 203 13.25 -1.79 11.85
CA PRO A 203 13.41 -2.80 10.80
C PRO A 203 13.19 -4.24 11.30
N GLU A 204 13.62 -4.55 12.52
CA GLU A 204 13.43 -5.87 13.16
C GLU A 204 11.95 -6.27 13.26
N HIS A 205 11.04 -5.30 13.38
CA HIS A 205 9.61 -5.60 13.41
C HIS A 205 9.10 -6.06 12.04
N TYR A 206 9.63 -5.53 10.93
CA TYR A 206 9.11 -5.81 9.59
C TYR A 206 9.84 -6.95 8.87
N GLY A 207 11.01 -7.35 9.36
CA GLY A 207 11.83 -8.40 8.76
C GLY A 207 12.12 -8.11 7.29
N ASP A 208 11.74 -9.04 6.41
CA ASP A 208 11.94 -8.93 4.96
C ASP A 208 10.91 -8.03 4.24
N TYR A 209 10.10 -7.26 4.98
CA TYR A 209 9.10 -6.33 4.44
C TYR A 209 8.08 -7.01 3.49
N VAL A 210 7.67 -8.23 3.81
CA VAL A 210 6.77 -9.08 3.00
C VAL A 210 5.39 -8.45 2.68
N GLN A 211 5.03 -7.35 3.36
CA GLN A 211 3.77 -6.63 3.22
C GLN A 211 3.96 -5.17 2.77
N ILE A 212 5.13 -4.81 2.22
CA ILE A 212 5.44 -3.42 1.84
C ILE A 212 4.46 -2.82 0.82
N GLU A 213 3.90 -3.64 -0.06
CA GLU A 213 2.86 -3.23 -1.03
C GLU A 213 1.57 -2.75 -0.36
N ASN A 214 1.33 -3.17 0.89
CA ASN A 214 0.23 -2.70 1.73
C ASN A 214 0.58 -1.46 2.57
N GLY A 215 1.73 -0.83 2.30
CA GLY A 215 2.24 0.29 3.10
C GLY A 215 2.70 -0.13 4.50
N VAL A 216 3.10 -1.39 4.68
CA VAL A 216 3.65 -1.91 5.94
C VAL A 216 5.18 -1.81 5.89
N GLY A 217 5.74 -0.90 6.68
CA GLY A 217 7.19 -0.71 6.81
C GLY A 217 7.85 0.07 5.69
N ALA A 218 7.10 0.69 4.78
CA ALA A 218 7.65 1.43 3.64
C ALA A 218 8.51 2.63 4.08
N VAL A 219 8.08 3.35 5.13
CA VAL A 219 8.83 4.48 5.69
C VAL A 219 10.12 4.00 6.38
N THR A 220 10.03 2.91 7.15
CA THR A 220 11.19 2.33 7.80
C THR A 220 12.18 1.80 6.76
N ALA A 221 11.73 1.11 5.72
CA ALA A 221 12.57 0.67 4.61
C ALA A 221 13.27 1.85 3.90
N LEU A 222 12.56 2.97 3.68
CA LEU A 222 13.17 4.18 3.12
C LEU A 222 14.28 4.73 4.04
N ARG A 223 14.04 4.82 5.35
CA ARG A 223 15.03 5.26 6.35
C ARG A 223 16.29 4.40 6.33
N GLU A 224 16.12 3.08 6.23
CA GLU A 224 17.24 2.13 6.17
C GLU A 224 18.02 2.27 4.87
N ARG A 225 17.35 2.33 3.71
CA ARG A 225 17.99 2.56 2.41
C ARG A 225 18.80 3.85 2.38
N VAL A 226 18.24 4.94 2.93
CA VAL A 226 18.97 6.21 3.06
C VAL A 226 20.19 6.01 3.95
N ARG A 227 20.03 5.45 5.16
CA ARG A 227 21.14 5.21 6.10
C ARG A 227 22.27 4.43 5.46
N GLU A 228 21.97 3.35 4.75
CA GLU A 228 22.96 2.49 4.08
C GLU A 228 23.63 3.17 2.88
N GLY A 229 22.90 4.03 2.17
CA GLY A 229 23.40 4.76 1.02
C GLY A 229 24.17 6.03 1.36
N LEU A 230 24.05 6.58 2.58
CA LEU A 230 24.63 7.88 2.95
C LEU A 230 26.12 7.97 2.62
N ASP A 231 26.90 6.94 2.93
CA ASP A 231 28.35 7.00 2.74
C ASP A 231 28.78 7.04 1.26
N ALA A 232 27.94 6.54 0.36
CA ALA A 232 28.19 6.57 -1.08
C ALA A 232 27.81 7.91 -1.74
N LEU A 233 27.10 8.79 -1.03
CA LEU A 233 26.66 10.06 -1.60
C LEU A 233 27.84 11.01 -1.83
N PRO A 234 27.90 11.68 -3.00
CA PRO A 234 28.92 12.68 -3.27
C PRO A 234 28.69 13.95 -2.45
N ARG A 235 29.75 14.74 -2.30
CA ARG A 235 29.63 16.12 -1.81
C ARG A 235 28.91 16.98 -2.85
N LEU A 236 27.99 17.81 -2.39
CA LEU A 236 27.11 18.69 -3.17
C LEU A 236 27.07 20.10 -2.56
N ASP A 237 28.20 20.57 -2.02
CA ASP A 237 28.26 21.87 -1.32
C ASP A 237 27.80 23.02 -2.19
N GLY A 238 27.04 23.92 -1.55
CA GLY A 238 26.50 25.10 -2.20
C GLY A 238 25.39 24.80 -3.22
N ARG A 239 25.04 23.52 -3.45
CA ARG A 239 23.89 23.15 -4.27
C ARG A 239 22.60 23.23 -3.47
N ARG A 240 21.54 23.76 -4.07
CA ARG A 240 20.17 23.76 -3.55
C ARG A 240 19.35 22.69 -4.23
N VAL A 241 18.82 21.74 -3.46
CA VAL A 241 18.10 20.58 -3.99
C VAL A 241 16.66 20.60 -3.49
N GLY A 242 15.70 20.62 -4.41
CA GLY A 242 14.29 20.43 -4.05
C GLY A 242 13.96 18.95 -3.89
N VAL A 243 13.22 18.58 -2.85
CA VAL A 243 12.76 17.20 -2.64
C VAL A 243 11.24 17.21 -2.57
N VAL A 244 10.59 16.71 -3.63
CA VAL A 244 9.14 16.68 -3.76
C VAL A 244 8.57 15.46 -3.05
N THR A 245 7.49 15.65 -2.30
CA THR A 245 6.77 14.55 -1.66
C THR A 245 5.27 14.85 -1.49
N GLY A 246 4.47 13.81 -1.23
CA GLY A 246 3.09 13.95 -0.78
C GLY A 246 2.97 14.34 0.70
N VAL A 247 1.79 14.82 1.09
CA VAL A 247 1.49 15.34 2.44
C VAL A 247 1.83 14.36 3.56
N SER A 248 1.53 13.06 3.43
CA SER A 248 1.77 12.08 4.51
C SER A 248 3.23 11.97 4.93
N MET A 249 4.13 12.11 3.96
CA MET A 249 5.57 12.02 4.20
C MET A 249 6.17 13.35 4.67
N GLY A 250 5.46 14.47 4.55
CA GLY A 250 5.98 15.80 4.88
C GLY A 250 6.53 15.91 6.30
N ALA A 251 5.88 15.27 7.28
CA ALA A 251 6.33 15.28 8.68
C ALA A 251 7.51 14.33 8.95
N LEU A 252 7.74 13.34 8.07
CA LEU A 252 8.75 12.29 8.25
C LEU A 252 10.06 12.59 7.51
N MET A 253 10.00 13.40 6.46
CA MET A 253 11.16 13.73 5.63
C MET A 253 12.24 14.58 6.31
N PRO A 254 11.97 15.54 7.22
CA PRO A 254 13.00 16.43 7.76
C PRO A 254 14.19 15.68 8.36
N GLU A 255 13.94 14.65 9.16
CA GLU A 255 14.98 13.82 9.78
C GLU A 255 15.88 13.14 8.73
N LEU A 256 15.30 12.63 7.64
CA LEU A 256 16.07 12.01 6.56
C LEU A 256 16.89 13.06 5.80
N LEU A 257 16.27 14.21 5.50
CA LEU A 257 16.91 15.29 4.75
C LEU A 257 18.06 15.90 5.55
N ASP A 258 17.94 16.06 6.87
CA ASP A 258 19.02 16.58 7.70
C ASP A 258 20.27 15.70 7.63
N ARG A 259 20.09 14.37 7.66
CA ARG A 259 21.21 13.41 7.54
C ARG A 259 21.86 13.45 6.15
N ILE A 260 21.06 13.59 5.10
CA ILE A 260 21.57 13.73 3.73
C ILE A 260 22.29 15.08 3.57
N ALA A 261 21.74 16.15 4.12
CA ALA A 261 22.33 17.49 4.08
C ALA A 261 23.67 17.53 4.84
N GLU A 262 23.74 16.93 6.03
CA GLU A 262 24.98 16.81 6.80
C GLU A 262 26.07 16.06 6.02
N ARG A 263 25.69 14.95 5.36
CA ARG A 263 26.65 14.14 4.59
C ARG A 263 27.11 14.81 3.30
N THR A 264 26.19 15.44 2.57
CA THR A 264 26.46 15.98 1.23
C THR A 264 26.92 17.44 1.25
N GLY A 265 26.56 18.21 2.27
CA GLY A 265 26.75 19.67 2.31
C GLY A 265 25.75 20.46 1.44
N ALA A 266 24.75 19.79 0.86
CA ALA A 266 23.69 20.45 0.08
C ALA A 266 22.66 21.14 0.98
N ALA A 267 22.06 22.22 0.48
CA ALA A 267 20.86 22.80 1.06
C ALA A 267 19.63 22.10 0.48
N LEU A 268 19.05 21.17 1.26
CA LEU A 268 17.85 20.44 0.85
C LEU A 268 16.58 21.21 1.25
N GLU A 269 15.65 21.34 0.33
CA GLU A 269 14.35 21.98 0.54
C GLU A 269 13.23 20.98 0.30
N LEU A 270 12.43 20.72 1.33
CA LEU A 270 11.25 19.87 1.21
C LEU A 270 10.10 20.61 0.54
N ILE A 271 9.56 20.04 -0.52
CA ILE A 271 8.43 20.57 -1.29
C ILE A 271 7.26 19.60 -1.15
N VAL A 272 6.36 19.92 -0.21
CA VAL A 272 5.15 19.11 0.03
C VAL A 272 4.07 19.50 -0.97
N VAL A 273 3.52 18.52 -1.69
CA VAL A 273 2.57 18.72 -2.77
C VAL A 273 1.25 18.01 -2.46
N GLU A 274 0.16 18.74 -2.64
CA GLU A 274 -1.20 18.20 -2.58
C GLU A 274 -1.59 17.56 -3.92
N ASN A 275 -2.30 16.45 -3.83
CA ASN A 275 -2.75 15.69 -5.00
C ASN A 275 -3.98 16.37 -5.63
N SER A 276 -3.82 16.97 -6.80
CA SER A 276 -4.96 17.61 -7.50
C SER A 276 -5.88 16.59 -8.18
N LEU A 277 -5.35 15.43 -8.57
CA LEU A 277 -6.11 14.40 -9.28
C LEU A 277 -7.05 13.64 -8.36
N PHE A 278 -6.59 13.26 -7.17
CA PHE A 278 -7.29 12.45 -6.15
C PHE A 278 -7.74 13.25 -4.91
N GLY A 279 -7.26 14.48 -4.78
CA GLY A 279 -7.68 15.41 -3.73
C GLY A 279 -6.80 15.48 -2.51
N PRO A 280 -7.11 16.42 -1.61
CA PRO A 280 -6.32 16.67 -0.42
C PRO A 280 -6.35 15.50 0.58
N THR A 281 -7.33 14.59 0.49
CA THR A 281 -7.40 13.39 1.33
C THR A 281 -6.50 12.26 0.83
N THR A 282 -5.98 12.36 -0.39
CA THR A 282 -5.01 11.41 -0.94
C THR A 282 -3.62 11.99 -0.80
N THR A 283 -2.92 11.55 0.24
CA THR A 283 -1.71 12.23 0.74
C THR A 283 -0.41 11.48 0.43
N THR A 284 -0.49 10.30 -0.20
CA THR A 284 0.67 9.45 -0.55
C THR A 284 1.45 10.02 -1.74
N ALA A 285 2.78 10.00 -1.61
CA ALA A 285 3.70 10.56 -2.60
C ALA A 285 3.62 9.85 -3.97
N GLY A 286 3.49 8.52 -4.00
CA GLY A 286 3.41 7.74 -5.24
C GLY A 286 2.14 7.96 -6.08
N LEU A 287 1.12 8.66 -5.55
CA LEU A 287 -0.10 8.99 -6.29
C LEU A 287 -0.07 10.40 -6.90
N LEU A 288 1.01 11.17 -6.69
CA LEU A 288 1.16 12.48 -7.32
C LEU A 288 1.21 12.35 -8.85
N VAL A 289 0.62 13.32 -9.53
CA VAL A 289 0.58 13.40 -11.00
C VAL A 289 1.63 14.36 -11.55
N GLY A 290 1.93 14.24 -12.85
CA GLY A 290 2.88 15.12 -13.53
C GLY A 290 2.49 16.59 -13.41
N ALA A 291 1.21 16.90 -13.56
CA ALA A 291 0.69 18.26 -13.39
C ALA A 291 0.98 18.88 -12.01
N ASP A 292 0.97 18.10 -10.93
CA ASP A 292 1.24 18.57 -9.58
C ASP A 292 2.71 18.88 -9.37
N ILE A 293 3.58 17.98 -9.84
CA ILE A 293 5.03 18.14 -9.80
C ILE A 293 5.45 19.34 -10.67
N ARG A 294 4.90 19.45 -11.90
CA ARG A 294 5.17 20.59 -12.79
C ARG A 294 4.80 21.90 -12.10
N ARG A 295 3.60 21.99 -11.51
CA ARG A 295 3.15 23.19 -10.80
C ARG A 295 4.07 23.56 -9.63
N ALA A 296 4.56 22.57 -8.89
CA ALA A 296 5.47 22.78 -7.77
C ALA A 296 6.87 23.27 -8.19
N LEU A 297 7.35 22.88 -9.38
CA LEU A 297 8.72 23.12 -9.82
C LEU A 297 8.90 24.18 -10.93
N ALA A 298 7.86 24.53 -11.69
CA ALA A 298 7.97 25.37 -12.89
C ALA A 298 8.66 26.74 -12.67
N GLY A 299 8.50 27.34 -11.48
CA GLY A 299 9.11 28.63 -11.14
C GLY A 299 10.43 28.55 -10.37
N ARG A 300 10.97 27.35 -10.13
CA ARG A 300 12.05 27.10 -9.16
C ARG A 300 13.45 27.17 -9.76
N ALA A 301 13.75 28.25 -10.48
CA ALA A 301 15.08 28.48 -11.07
C ALA A 301 16.19 28.71 -10.01
N ASP A 302 15.83 28.79 -8.73
CA ASP A 302 16.76 28.83 -7.59
C ASP A 302 17.30 27.45 -7.18
N LEU A 303 16.72 26.36 -7.72
CA LEU A 303 17.16 24.99 -7.46
C LEU A 303 18.19 24.54 -8.49
N ASP A 304 19.22 23.85 -8.02
CA ASP A 304 20.24 23.22 -8.82
C ASP A 304 19.81 21.87 -9.42
N LEU A 305 18.93 21.16 -8.70
CA LEU A 305 18.24 19.94 -9.14
C LEU A 305 17.01 19.69 -8.25
N ALA A 306 16.10 18.83 -8.70
CA ALA A 306 14.98 18.36 -7.90
C ALA A 306 14.89 16.81 -7.89
N LEU A 307 14.48 16.27 -6.74
CA LEU A 307 14.14 14.87 -6.55
C LEU A 307 12.63 14.73 -6.48
N ILE A 308 12.06 13.72 -7.14
CA ILE A 308 10.65 13.35 -7.04
C ILE A 308 10.54 11.90 -6.56
N PRO A 309 9.41 11.46 -5.99
CA PRO A 309 9.25 10.06 -5.60
C PRO A 309 9.23 9.18 -6.86
N ALA A 310 10.13 8.19 -6.95
CA ALA A 310 10.21 7.27 -8.08
C ALA A 310 8.88 6.55 -8.37
N GLU A 311 8.08 6.30 -7.34
CA GLU A 311 6.79 5.62 -7.44
C GLU A 311 5.73 6.43 -8.22
N THR A 312 5.98 7.72 -8.50
CA THR A 312 5.08 8.55 -9.32
C THR A 312 5.12 8.21 -10.81
N ILE A 313 6.16 7.49 -11.27
CA ILE A 313 6.35 7.10 -12.66
C ILE A 313 6.31 5.57 -12.79
N ASN A 314 5.65 5.07 -13.84
CA ASN A 314 5.68 3.64 -14.16
C ASN A 314 6.96 3.25 -14.92
N ASP A 315 7.12 1.96 -15.23
CA ASP A 315 8.26 1.42 -15.99
C ASP A 315 8.44 2.01 -17.40
N HIS A 316 7.42 2.70 -17.91
CA HIS A 316 7.45 3.40 -19.19
C HIS A 316 7.74 4.90 -19.05
N GLY A 317 8.02 5.39 -17.84
CA GLY A 317 8.28 6.79 -17.53
C GLY A 317 7.04 7.68 -17.70
N VAL A 318 5.87 7.17 -17.34
CA VAL A 318 4.57 7.88 -17.49
C VAL A 318 3.89 8.05 -16.12
N PHE A 319 3.46 9.27 -15.82
CA PHE A 319 2.68 9.62 -14.62
C PHE A 319 1.23 9.12 -14.71
N LEU A 320 0.45 9.25 -13.63
CA LEU A 320 -0.96 8.82 -13.61
C LEU A 320 -1.88 9.63 -14.53
N ASP A 321 -1.52 10.87 -14.86
CA ASP A 321 -2.23 11.78 -15.78
C ASP A 321 -1.75 11.67 -17.24
N ASP A 322 -1.09 10.55 -17.59
CA ASP A 322 -0.54 10.24 -18.92
C ASP A 322 0.55 11.20 -19.44
N GLU A 323 1.05 12.07 -18.56
CA GLU A 323 2.22 12.89 -18.84
C GLU A 323 3.50 12.04 -18.86
N ARG A 324 4.38 12.27 -19.86
CA ARG A 324 5.68 11.60 -19.95
C ARG A 324 6.71 12.33 -19.10
N PHE A 325 7.43 11.60 -18.24
CA PHE A 325 8.49 12.14 -17.40
C PHE A 325 9.54 12.94 -18.18
N VAL A 326 9.93 12.46 -19.36
CA VAL A 326 10.90 13.15 -20.23
C VAL A 326 10.40 14.55 -20.63
N ALA A 327 9.11 14.70 -20.95
CA ALA A 327 8.54 15.97 -21.34
C ALA A 327 8.49 16.94 -20.14
N LEU A 328 8.03 16.48 -18.99
CA LEU A 328 8.06 17.25 -17.75
C LEU A 328 9.47 17.75 -17.43
N ARG A 329 10.46 16.86 -17.50
CA ARG A 329 11.87 17.18 -17.20
C ARG A 329 12.46 18.22 -18.15
N GLU A 330 12.10 18.18 -19.43
CA GLU A 330 12.59 19.14 -20.44
C GLU A 330 11.99 20.55 -20.28
N GLU A 331 10.81 20.66 -19.65
CA GLU A 331 10.14 21.95 -19.40
C GLU A 331 10.66 22.67 -18.14
N LEU A 332 11.25 21.93 -17.20
CA LEU A 332 11.65 22.47 -15.90
C LEU A 332 13.02 23.16 -15.94
N PRO A 333 13.23 24.22 -15.14
CA PRO A 333 14.45 25.02 -15.20
C PRO A 333 15.67 24.34 -14.55
N MET A 334 15.50 23.13 -13.99
CA MET A 334 16.54 22.33 -13.36
C MET A 334 16.43 20.86 -13.77
N PRO A 335 17.52 20.08 -13.67
CA PRO A 335 17.46 18.62 -13.76
C PRO A 335 16.54 18.03 -12.69
N VAL A 336 15.66 17.11 -13.08
CA VAL A 336 14.77 16.36 -12.18
C VAL A 336 15.10 14.87 -12.23
N TYR A 337 15.17 14.24 -11.06
CA TYR A 337 15.46 12.81 -10.91
C TYR A 337 14.39 12.12 -10.05
N PRO A 338 13.91 10.93 -10.45
CA PRO A 338 13.13 10.04 -9.60
C PRO A 338 14.00 9.33 -8.56
#